data_AF-A0A2A4IT74-F1
#
_entry.id   AF-A0A2A4IT74-F1
#
_cell.length_a   1.000
_cell.length_b   1.000
_cell.length_c   1.000
_cell.angle_alpha   90.00
_cell.angle_beta   90.00
_cell.angle_gamma   90.00
#
_symmetry.space_group_name_H-M   'P 1'
#
loop_
_entity.id
_entity.type
_entity.pdbx_description
1 polymer ?
#
loop_
_entity_poly.entity_id
_entity_poly.type
_entity_poly.pdbx_seq_one_letter_code
_entity_poly.pdbx_strand_id
1 'polypeptide(L)'
;MAECSEEHEYTKREGTSGVRGHLYETKLLSLIYFRLLHDDNIEQFYLGTNVDKLGAFDDICFRAKVKGYDRPIAVFIQAKHRENNSVLTISNEREMEKYYNSFSEIRNKFQAGNEDKLFEGTCSDTQCLFVIYTTAKSEKNFTIYEGAYADILNDTIATADGATTAARDPRDTLLSRVILEDHMCALAQKMAKCIHGEIRDHQELSTDELVLRYHVVLAKTFFNVSDDQSDGCRTACFKKDFLEKDRKDRSLILFKDELCTQMVKRRNVDVDERSERCAGLDDCNFNIVDNNIVVMYRHIARSIVYKNRKFQFIHKTSSEKHKVILDKINSTGSNVHSALKEALSEYLASKQFKVPAWFGNKDLTLRGDEKKQERKLNDLTSWN
;
A
#
# COMPACT_ATOMS: atom_id res chain seq x y z
N MET A 1 -55.29 -12.56 35.03
CA MET A 1 -54.42 -13.41 34.19
C MET A 1 -54.98 -13.36 32.79
N ALA A 2 -54.29 -12.67 31.89
CA ALA A 2 -54.53 -12.72 30.46
C ALA A 2 -53.17 -13.04 29.84
N GLU A 3 -53.06 -14.25 29.30
CA GLU A 3 -51.96 -14.67 28.44
C GLU A 3 -51.99 -13.82 27.17
N CYS A 4 -50.87 -13.22 26.80
CA CYS A 4 -50.65 -12.70 25.46
C CYS A 4 -49.41 -13.42 24.92
N SER A 5 -49.70 -14.45 24.14
CA SER A 5 -48.77 -15.28 23.38
C SER A 5 -48.33 -14.59 22.09
N GLU A 6 -47.20 -15.07 21.57
CA GLU A 6 -46.57 -14.84 20.26
C GLU A 6 -45.48 -13.76 20.20
N GLU A 7 -44.26 -14.16 20.60
CA GLU A 7 -43.02 -13.55 20.11
C GLU A 7 -42.99 -13.63 18.58
N HIS A 8 -43.21 -12.50 17.91
CA HIS A 8 -42.99 -12.38 16.48
C HIS A 8 -41.48 -12.28 16.23
N GLU A 9 -40.82 -13.40 15.96
CA GLU A 9 -39.47 -13.41 15.40
C GLU A 9 -39.51 -12.86 13.96
N TYR A 10 -39.08 -11.60 13.82
CA TYR A 10 -38.82 -10.99 12.53
C TYR A 10 -37.64 -11.71 11.85
N THR A 11 -37.95 -12.54 10.85
CA THR A 11 -36.93 -13.18 10.01
C THR A 11 -36.38 -12.16 8.99
N LYS A 12 -35.09 -11.85 9.12
CA LYS A 12 -34.34 -10.97 8.20
C LYS A 12 -33.95 -11.70 6.91
N ARG A 13 -33.78 -10.95 5.82
CA ARG A 13 -33.09 -11.43 4.60
C ARG A 13 -31.63 -11.76 4.93
N GLU A 14 -31.14 -12.86 4.37
CA GLU A 14 -29.74 -13.26 4.43
C GLU A 14 -28.83 -12.11 3.97
N GLY A 15 -27.78 -11.82 4.77
CA GLY A 15 -26.76 -10.82 4.44
C GLY A 15 -26.87 -9.46 5.15
N THR A 16 -27.91 -9.23 5.97
CA THR A 16 -28.01 -8.00 6.77
C THR A 16 -27.41 -8.21 8.17
N SER A 17 -26.60 -7.28 8.70
CA SER A 17 -26.20 -7.27 10.11
C SER A 17 -27.44 -7.42 10.99
N GLY A 18 -27.40 -8.30 12.00
CA GLY A 18 -28.55 -8.55 12.88
C GLY A 18 -29.09 -7.24 13.49
N VAL A 19 -30.39 -7.17 13.83
CA VAL A 19 -31.01 -5.97 14.46
C VAL A 19 -30.18 -5.47 15.66
N ARG A 20 -29.58 -6.40 16.41
CA ARG A 20 -28.67 -6.12 17.53
C ARG A 20 -27.39 -5.36 17.13
N GLY A 21 -26.80 -5.64 15.96
CA GLY A 21 -25.61 -4.96 15.46
C GLY A 21 -25.88 -3.48 15.17
N HIS A 22 -26.95 -3.19 14.44
CA HIS A 22 -27.37 -1.81 14.17
C HIS A 22 -27.77 -1.05 15.45
N LEU A 23 -28.44 -1.70 16.39
CA LEU A 23 -28.75 -1.09 17.69
C LEU A 23 -27.47 -0.77 18.48
N TYR A 24 -26.44 -1.62 18.37
CA TYR A 24 -25.15 -1.40 19.00
C TYR A 24 -24.41 -0.21 18.38
N GLU A 25 -24.32 -0.15 17.05
CA GLU A 25 -23.78 1.00 16.30
C GLU A 25 -24.53 2.28 16.67
N THR A 26 -25.87 2.25 16.70
CA THR A 26 -26.69 3.41 17.05
C THR A 26 -26.46 3.88 18.49
N LYS A 27 -26.31 2.96 19.44
CA LYS A 27 -25.98 3.29 20.84
C LYS A 27 -24.62 3.94 20.96
N LEU A 28 -23.61 3.39 20.30
CA LEU A 28 -22.26 3.96 20.29
C LEU A 28 -22.23 5.35 19.64
N LEU A 29 -22.90 5.50 18.49
CA LEU A 29 -23.06 6.79 17.80
C LEU A 29 -23.70 7.83 18.70
N SER A 30 -24.80 7.47 19.38
CA SER A 30 -25.53 8.36 20.28
C SER A 30 -24.66 8.80 21.47
N LEU A 31 -23.88 7.88 22.03
CA LEU A 31 -22.94 8.16 23.11
C LEU A 31 -21.85 9.15 22.66
N ILE A 32 -21.22 8.89 21.51
CA ILE A 32 -20.18 9.74 20.93
C ILE A 32 -20.75 11.14 20.66
N TYR A 33 -21.92 11.23 20.03
CA TYR A 33 -22.59 12.51 19.76
C TYR A 33 -22.82 13.29 21.05
N PHE A 34 -23.41 12.66 22.07
CA PHE A 34 -23.70 13.30 23.34
C PHE A 34 -22.43 13.83 24.02
N ARG A 35 -21.34 13.05 24.01
CA ARG A 35 -20.07 13.45 24.63
C ARG A 35 -19.40 14.60 23.89
N LEU A 36 -19.32 14.52 22.56
CA LEU A 36 -18.74 15.60 21.75
C LEU A 36 -19.54 16.91 21.87
N LEU A 37 -20.86 16.83 22.04
CA LEU A 37 -21.73 17.98 22.20
C LEU A 37 -21.60 18.67 23.57
N HIS A 38 -21.24 17.92 24.61
CA HIS A 38 -21.22 18.39 26.00
C HIS A 38 -19.82 18.51 26.60
N ASP A 39 -18.76 18.23 25.84
CA ASP A 39 -17.39 18.43 26.27
C ASP A 39 -16.94 19.87 25.96
N ASP A 40 -16.72 20.65 27.01
CA ASP A 40 -16.28 22.06 26.94
C ASP A 40 -14.92 22.23 26.25
N ASN A 41 -14.13 21.16 26.10
CA ASN A 41 -12.86 21.19 25.38
C ASN A 41 -13.03 21.05 23.86
N ILE A 42 -14.22 20.67 23.37
CA ILE A 42 -14.49 20.55 21.94
C ILE A 42 -14.96 21.90 21.39
N GLU A 43 -14.17 22.48 20.47
CA GLU A 43 -14.54 23.74 19.81
C GLU A 43 -15.55 23.52 18.68
N GLN A 44 -15.35 22.43 17.93
CA GLN A 44 -16.16 22.06 16.79
C GLN A 44 -16.02 20.57 16.53
N PHE A 45 -17.10 19.92 16.13
CA PHE A 45 -17.04 18.55 15.64
C PHE A 45 -17.97 18.29 14.45
N TYR A 46 -17.64 17.24 13.71
CA TYR A 46 -18.43 16.66 12.63
C TYR A 46 -18.56 15.16 12.90
N LEU A 47 -19.74 14.61 12.67
CA LEU A 47 -20.06 13.21 12.94
C LEU A 47 -20.80 12.62 11.74
N GLY A 48 -20.39 11.42 11.33
CA GLY A 48 -20.98 10.64 10.25
C GLY A 48 -21.13 9.18 10.66
N THR A 49 -22.05 8.50 10.01
CA THR A 49 -22.27 7.05 10.18
C THR A 49 -22.56 6.44 8.82
N ASN A 50 -22.09 5.20 8.60
CA ASN A 50 -22.20 4.49 7.32
C ASN A 50 -21.74 5.37 6.15
N VAL A 51 -20.58 6.01 6.31
CA VAL A 51 -20.10 7.00 5.34
C VAL A 51 -19.65 6.28 4.07
N ASP A 52 -20.34 6.58 2.97
CA ASP A 52 -20.12 5.90 1.70
C ASP A 52 -18.66 6.00 1.22
N LYS A 53 -18.17 4.90 0.63
CA LYS A 53 -16.82 4.77 0.08
C LYS A 53 -15.68 5.00 1.09
N LEU A 54 -15.85 4.61 2.36
CA LEU A 54 -14.74 4.54 3.35
C LEU A 54 -14.28 3.11 3.64
N GLY A 55 -14.82 2.12 2.95
CA GLY A 55 -14.42 0.73 3.09
C GLY A 55 -14.87 0.15 4.42
N ALA A 56 -13.91 -0.27 5.25
CA ALA A 56 -14.19 -0.99 6.50
C ALA A 56 -14.36 -0.07 7.73
N PHE A 57 -13.93 1.18 7.68
CA PHE A 57 -14.00 2.10 8.82
C PHE A 57 -15.07 3.18 8.59
N ASP A 58 -16.25 2.75 8.18
CA ASP A 58 -17.37 3.59 7.77
C ASP A 58 -18.50 3.67 8.81
N ASP A 59 -18.58 2.72 9.74
CA ASP A 59 -19.70 2.61 10.69
C ASP A 59 -19.93 3.91 11.46
N ILE A 60 -18.88 4.47 12.07
CA ILE A 60 -18.91 5.76 12.77
C ILE A 60 -17.62 6.52 12.48
N CYS A 61 -17.75 7.75 12.00
CA CYS A 61 -16.62 8.62 11.70
C CYS A 61 -16.85 9.97 12.36
N PHE A 62 -15.83 10.55 13.00
CA PHE A 62 -15.93 11.92 13.47
C PHE A 62 -14.63 12.68 13.34
N ARG A 63 -14.75 13.99 13.25
CA ARG A 63 -13.64 14.93 13.36
C ARG A 63 -13.94 15.92 14.45
N ALA A 64 -12.99 16.20 15.33
CA ALA A 64 -13.13 17.18 16.40
C ALA A 64 -11.90 18.09 16.48
N LYS A 65 -12.14 19.38 16.74
CA LYS A 65 -11.10 20.34 17.11
C LYS A 65 -11.13 20.52 18.63
N VAL A 66 -10.02 20.22 19.28
CA VAL A 66 -9.92 20.21 20.75
C VAL A 66 -9.08 21.40 21.22
N LYS A 67 -9.54 22.11 22.25
CA LYS A 67 -8.82 23.24 22.85
C LYS A 67 -7.45 22.80 23.35
N GLY A 68 -6.44 23.61 23.08
CA GLY A 68 -5.06 23.34 23.51
C GLY A 68 -4.31 22.31 22.65
N TYR A 69 -4.93 21.78 21.59
CA TYR A 69 -4.28 20.90 20.63
C TYR A 69 -4.09 21.58 19.28
N ASP A 70 -2.88 21.47 18.72
CA ASP A 70 -2.52 22.12 17.46
C ASP A 70 -3.26 21.52 16.24
N ARG A 71 -3.69 20.26 16.34
CA ARG A 71 -4.27 19.51 15.22
C ARG A 71 -5.67 19.00 15.60
N PRO A 72 -6.65 19.06 14.68
CA PRO A 72 -7.88 18.30 14.86
C PRO A 72 -7.59 16.80 14.88
N ILE A 73 -8.46 16.06 15.55
CA ILE A 73 -8.51 14.61 15.55
C ILE A 73 -9.60 14.15 14.57
N ALA A 74 -9.29 13.16 13.73
CA ALA A 74 -10.26 12.44 12.91
C ALA A 74 -10.23 10.95 13.30
N VAL A 75 -11.38 10.40 13.70
CA VAL A 75 -11.51 9.02 14.17
C VAL A 75 -12.46 8.27 13.25
N PHE A 76 -12.00 7.12 12.76
CA PHE A 76 -12.75 6.22 11.88
C PHE A 76 -12.93 4.88 12.60
N ILE A 77 -14.17 4.50 12.86
CA ILE A 77 -14.51 3.37 13.73
C ILE A 77 -15.19 2.28 12.92
N GLN A 78 -14.69 1.05 13.04
CA GLN A 78 -15.40 -0.17 12.71
C GLN A 78 -15.94 -0.77 14.02
N ALA A 79 -17.25 -0.75 14.22
CA ALA A 79 -17.93 -1.39 15.32
C ALA A 79 -18.17 -2.89 15.01
N LYS A 80 -17.79 -3.75 15.94
CA LYS A 80 -18.02 -5.19 15.88
C LYS A 80 -18.74 -5.65 17.15
N HIS A 81 -20.04 -5.81 17.06
CA HIS A 81 -20.80 -6.46 18.12
C HIS A 81 -20.48 -7.97 18.15
N ARG A 82 -20.05 -8.47 19.30
CA ARG A 82 -19.83 -9.91 19.55
C ARG A 82 -20.70 -10.35 20.72
N GLU A 83 -21.49 -11.40 20.50
CA GLU A 83 -22.29 -12.05 21.54
C GLU A 83 -21.43 -12.98 22.42
N ASN A 84 -20.25 -13.37 21.93
CA ASN A 84 -19.28 -14.18 22.65
C ASN A 84 -18.09 -13.33 23.15
N ASN A 85 -17.45 -13.75 24.24
CA ASN A 85 -16.27 -13.08 24.80
C ASN A 85 -14.98 -13.25 23.95
N SER A 86 -15.07 -13.74 22.71
CA SER A 86 -13.90 -13.89 21.86
C SER A 86 -13.54 -12.56 21.20
N VAL A 87 -12.35 -12.06 21.51
CA VAL A 87 -11.78 -10.86 20.91
C VAL A 87 -11.67 -11.01 19.40
N LEU A 88 -11.95 -9.93 18.67
CA LEU A 88 -11.72 -9.91 17.23
C LEU A 88 -10.25 -10.22 16.97
N THR A 89 -10.01 -11.36 16.34
CA THR A 89 -8.67 -11.79 15.97
C THR A 89 -8.56 -11.65 14.48
N ILE A 90 -8.00 -10.54 14.00
CA ILE A 90 -7.62 -10.44 12.59
C ILE A 90 -6.48 -11.45 12.39
N SER A 91 -6.76 -12.52 11.67
CA SER A 91 -5.93 -13.74 11.69
C SER A 91 -5.36 -14.07 10.31
N ASN A 92 -5.77 -13.36 9.27
CA ASN A 92 -5.34 -13.63 7.91
C ASN A 92 -4.96 -12.35 7.15
N GLU A 93 -4.08 -12.51 6.17
CA GLU A 93 -3.54 -11.43 5.31
C GLU A 93 -4.64 -10.66 4.57
N ARG A 94 -5.64 -11.35 4.03
CA ARG A 94 -6.70 -10.74 3.22
C ARG A 94 -7.60 -9.81 4.04
N GLU A 95 -7.87 -10.17 5.28
CA GLU A 95 -8.65 -9.36 6.20
C GLU A 95 -7.87 -8.09 6.62
N MET A 96 -6.55 -8.21 6.81
CA MET A 96 -5.69 -7.04 7.03
C MET A 96 -5.59 -6.14 5.79
N GLU A 97 -5.46 -6.73 4.60
CA GLU A 97 -5.44 -6.01 3.32
C GLU A 97 -6.72 -5.18 3.15
N LYS A 98 -7.88 -5.70 3.54
CA LYS A 98 -9.15 -4.95 3.55
C LYS A 98 -9.06 -3.69 4.42
N TYR A 99 -8.59 -3.81 5.67
CA TYR A 99 -8.47 -2.66 6.58
C TYR A 99 -7.42 -1.67 6.09
N TYR A 100 -6.31 -2.16 5.54
CA TYR A 100 -5.27 -1.31 4.97
C TYR A 100 -5.75 -0.52 3.74
N ASN A 101 -6.46 -1.17 2.82
CA ASN A 101 -7.03 -0.49 1.65
C ASN A 101 -8.00 0.62 2.08
N SER A 102 -8.83 0.34 3.09
CA SER A 102 -9.74 1.33 3.67
C SER A 102 -8.97 2.51 4.28
N PHE A 103 -7.91 2.21 5.05
CA PHE A 103 -6.99 3.22 5.59
C PHE A 103 -6.40 4.11 4.49
N SER A 104 -5.87 3.50 3.42
CA SER A 104 -5.25 4.23 2.30
C SER A 104 -6.27 5.08 1.55
N GLU A 105 -7.47 4.55 1.26
CA GLU A 105 -8.56 5.30 0.63
C GLU A 105 -8.99 6.50 1.47
N ILE A 106 -9.18 6.31 2.78
CA ILE A 106 -9.52 7.38 3.71
C ILE A 106 -8.45 8.46 3.73
N ARG A 107 -7.16 8.08 3.83
CA ARG A 107 -6.06 9.05 3.82
C ARG A 107 -6.03 9.90 2.54
N ASN A 108 -6.36 9.29 1.39
CA ASN A 108 -6.38 10.00 0.11
C ASN A 108 -7.56 10.98 -0.04
N LYS A 109 -8.60 10.87 0.79
CA LYS A 109 -9.71 11.85 0.82
C LYS A 109 -9.32 13.16 1.50
N PHE A 110 -8.30 13.18 2.35
CA PHE A 110 -7.86 14.40 3.04
C PHE A 110 -7.25 15.40 2.07
N GLN A 111 -7.93 16.53 1.88
CA GLN A 111 -7.49 17.59 0.98
C GLN A 111 -7.79 18.97 1.57
N ALA A 112 -6.88 19.93 1.36
CA ALA A 112 -7.11 21.31 1.74
C ALA A 112 -8.31 21.88 0.97
N GLY A 113 -9.27 22.47 1.68
CA GLY A 113 -10.49 23.00 1.08
C GLY A 113 -11.53 21.96 0.65
N ASN A 114 -11.43 20.71 1.14
CA ASN A 114 -12.47 19.70 0.90
C ASN A 114 -13.84 20.19 1.41
N GLU A 115 -14.89 20.03 0.59
CA GLU A 115 -16.26 20.37 0.94
C GLU A 115 -16.78 19.50 2.09
N ASP A 116 -16.40 18.23 2.10
CA ASP A 116 -16.67 17.35 3.22
C ASP A 116 -15.70 17.66 4.36
N LYS A 117 -16.23 18.33 5.38
CA LYS A 117 -15.49 18.79 6.55
C LYS A 117 -14.87 17.67 7.38
N LEU A 118 -15.34 16.44 7.24
CA LEU A 118 -14.69 15.28 7.84
C LEU A 118 -13.26 15.10 7.29
N PHE A 119 -13.06 15.41 6.00
CA PHE A 119 -11.81 15.20 5.25
C PHE A 119 -11.06 16.51 4.89
N GLU A 120 -11.34 17.61 5.59
CA GLU A 120 -10.65 18.88 5.32
C GLU A 120 -9.18 18.87 5.82
N GLY A 121 -8.26 19.45 5.05
CA GLY A 121 -6.84 19.55 5.40
C GLY A 121 -6.04 18.32 4.99
N THR A 122 -4.80 18.20 5.45
CA THR A 122 -3.93 17.04 5.11
C THR A 122 -3.82 16.06 6.27
N CYS A 123 -3.34 14.84 5.98
CA CYS A 123 -2.98 13.86 7.01
C CYS A 123 -1.84 14.32 7.93
N SER A 124 -1.08 15.35 7.55
CA SER A 124 -0.05 15.95 8.40
C SER A 124 -0.65 16.96 9.38
N ASP A 125 -1.73 17.63 8.97
CA ASP A 125 -2.41 18.66 9.75
C ASP A 125 -3.50 18.08 10.66
N THR A 126 -3.92 16.83 10.42
CA THR A 126 -4.97 16.13 11.18
C THR A 126 -4.45 14.84 11.78
N GLN A 127 -4.68 14.61 13.06
CA GLN A 127 -4.39 13.32 13.69
C GLN A 127 -5.48 12.30 13.31
N CYS A 128 -5.16 11.36 12.44
CA CYS A 128 -6.10 10.29 12.07
C CYS A 128 -5.93 9.06 12.97
N LEU A 129 -7.03 8.55 13.52
CA LEU A 129 -7.10 7.32 14.30
C LEU A 129 -8.09 6.34 13.67
N PHE A 130 -7.68 5.08 13.54
CA PHE A 130 -8.49 4.00 12.98
C PHE A 130 -8.73 2.98 14.07
N VAL A 131 -9.99 2.82 14.46
CA VAL A 131 -10.38 2.10 15.67
C VAL A 131 -11.28 0.94 15.29
N ILE A 132 -10.92 -0.25 15.79
CA ILE A 132 -11.84 -1.39 15.78
C ILE A 132 -12.43 -1.49 17.18
N TYR A 133 -13.71 -1.18 17.30
CA TYR A 133 -14.43 -1.17 18.56
C TYR A 133 -15.23 -2.46 18.73
N THR A 134 -15.09 -3.15 19.86
CA THR A 134 -15.75 -4.45 20.09
C THR A 134 -16.21 -4.62 21.53
N THR A 135 -17.33 -5.33 21.72
CA THR A 135 -17.83 -5.74 23.04
C THR A 135 -17.05 -6.90 23.67
N ALA A 136 -16.18 -7.56 22.91
CA ALA A 136 -15.47 -8.73 23.36
C ALA A 136 -14.44 -8.38 24.46
N LYS A 137 -14.52 -9.08 25.59
CA LYS A 137 -13.54 -8.97 26.69
C LYS A 137 -12.29 -9.79 26.35
N SER A 138 -11.10 -9.22 26.52
CA SER A 138 -9.83 -9.92 26.32
C SER A 138 -9.13 -10.17 27.64
N GLU A 139 -8.58 -11.37 27.80
CA GLU A 139 -7.59 -11.68 28.84
C GLU A 139 -6.15 -11.36 28.39
N LYS A 140 -5.96 -10.86 27.15
CA LYS A 140 -4.62 -10.54 26.62
C LYS A 140 -4.12 -9.19 27.12
N ASN A 141 -2.82 -9.14 27.43
CA ASN A 141 -2.07 -7.91 27.69
C ASN A 141 -1.90 -7.14 26.37
N PHE A 142 -2.79 -6.19 26.10
CA PHE A 142 -2.55 -5.22 25.04
C PHE A 142 -1.62 -4.11 25.52
N THR A 143 -0.86 -3.51 24.60
CA THR A 143 -0.12 -2.27 24.92
C THR A 143 -1.08 -1.09 24.85
N ILE A 144 -1.17 -0.35 25.93
CA ILE A 144 -1.98 0.87 26.01
C ILE A 144 -1.47 1.90 25.00
N TYR A 145 -2.38 2.57 24.30
CA TYR A 145 -2.11 3.71 23.44
C TYR A 145 -1.92 4.93 24.33
N GLU A 146 -0.69 5.47 24.35
CA GLU A 146 -0.28 6.62 25.14
C GLU A 146 -0.09 7.88 24.27
N GLY A 147 -0.80 7.98 23.14
CA GLY A 147 -0.69 9.14 22.26
C GLY A 147 -1.31 10.41 22.87
N ALA A 148 -0.99 11.57 22.30
CA ALA A 148 -1.45 12.87 22.81
C ALA A 148 -2.98 13.01 22.93
N TYR A 149 -3.74 12.23 22.16
CA TYR A 149 -5.21 12.22 22.14
C TYR A 149 -5.81 10.97 22.80
N ALA A 150 -5.02 10.19 23.56
CA ALA A 150 -5.47 8.95 24.18
C ALA A 150 -6.63 9.18 25.15
N ASP A 151 -6.52 10.19 26.01
CA ASP A 151 -7.54 10.52 27.01
C ASP A 151 -8.84 10.94 26.33
N ILE A 152 -8.77 11.87 25.37
CA ILE A 152 -9.91 12.34 24.58
C ILE A 152 -10.60 11.17 23.87
N LEU A 153 -9.82 10.29 23.23
CA LEU A 153 -10.37 9.13 22.53
C LEU A 153 -11.10 8.21 23.51
N ASN A 154 -10.46 7.85 24.62
CA ASN A 154 -11.03 6.97 25.64
C ASN A 154 -12.32 7.59 26.21
N ASP A 155 -12.28 8.85 26.64
CA ASP A 155 -13.43 9.55 27.19
C ASP A 155 -14.59 9.64 26.19
N THR A 156 -14.28 9.81 24.91
CA THR A 156 -15.30 9.90 23.85
C THR A 156 -15.98 8.55 23.59
N ILE A 157 -15.24 7.44 23.52
CA ILE A 157 -15.78 6.16 23.01
C ILE A 157 -15.97 5.06 24.08
N ALA A 158 -15.41 5.19 25.29
CA ALA A 158 -15.47 4.13 26.31
C ALA A 158 -16.88 4.00 26.92
N THR A 159 -17.37 2.77 27.14
CA THR A 159 -18.75 2.53 27.60
C THR A 159 -18.89 2.04 29.05
N ALA A 160 -17.79 1.83 29.79
CA ALA A 160 -17.85 1.42 31.21
C ALA A 160 -16.55 1.78 31.97
N ASP A 161 -16.60 1.79 33.31
CA ASP A 161 -15.40 1.91 34.16
C ASP A 161 -14.45 0.73 33.91
N GLY A 162 -13.19 1.03 33.59
CA GLY A 162 -12.22 0.03 33.14
C GLY A 162 -12.42 -0.46 31.71
N ALA A 163 -13.38 0.09 30.95
CA ALA A 163 -13.51 -0.17 29.52
C ALA A 163 -12.38 0.51 28.75
N THR A 164 -11.33 -0.28 28.56
CA THR A 164 -10.43 -0.29 27.41
C THR A 164 -9.66 1.00 27.18
N THR A 165 -8.48 1.09 27.78
CA THR A 165 -7.38 1.84 27.17
C THR A 165 -7.19 1.32 25.75
N ALA A 166 -7.25 2.21 24.76
CA ALA A 166 -6.95 1.86 23.37
C ALA A 166 -5.67 1.03 23.32
N ALA A 167 -5.70 -0.04 22.54
CA ALA A 167 -4.81 -1.18 22.71
C ALA A 167 -4.17 -1.54 21.38
N ARG A 168 -2.84 -1.57 21.30
CA ARG A 168 -2.12 -2.01 20.09
C ARG A 168 -2.07 -3.53 20.05
N ASP A 169 -2.49 -4.12 18.93
CA ASP A 169 -2.33 -5.56 18.71
C ASP A 169 -0.83 -5.87 18.48
N PRO A 170 -0.22 -6.82 19.21
CA PRO A 170 1.18 -7.19 19.03
C PRO A 170 1.49 -7.80 17.65
N ARG A 171 0.49 -8.13 16.83
CA ARG A 171 0.63 -8.67 15.46
C ARG A 171 0.70 -7.60 14.37
N ASP A 172 1.10 -6.39 14.75
CA ASP A 172 1.41 -5.27 13.85
C ASP A 172 2.44 -5.60 12.75
N THR A 173 3.15 -6.72 12.85
CA THR A 173 4.04 -7.23 11.80
C THR A 173 3.29 -7.52 10.50
N LEU A 174 2.04 -8.00 10.57
CA LEU A 174 1.24 -8.30 9.38
C LEU A 174 0.81 -7.03 8.64
N LEU A 175 0.35 -6.02 9.39
CA LEU A 175 0.01 -4.71 8.85
C LEU A 175 1.24 -4.02 8.28
N SER A 176 2.34 -4.03 9.03
CA SER A 176 3.62 -3.46 8.61
C SER A 176 4.11 -4.07 7.30
N ARG A 177 3.93 -5.40 7.13
CA ARG A 177 4.26 -6.08 5.88
C ARG A 177 3.37 -5.62 4.74
N VAL A 178 2.05 -5.60 4.90
CA VAL A 178 1.12 -5.15 3.84
C VAL A 178 1.42 -3.70 3.42
N ILE A 179 1.63 -2.81 4.40
CA ILE A 179 2.04 -1.40 4.16
C ILE A 179 3.33 -1.35 3.37
N LEU A 180 4.34 -2.14 3.76
CA LEU A 180 5.63 -2.16 3.10
C LEU A 180 5.52 -2.66 1.65
N GLU A 181 4.73 -3.71 1.40
CA GLU A 181 4.48 -4.23 0.06
C GLU A 181 3.85 -3.18 -0.87
N ASP A 182 2.85 -2.43 -0.38
CA ASP A 182 2.21 -1.34 -1.13
C ASP A 182 3.17 -0.19 -1.40
N HIS A 183 3.89 0.28 -0.37
CA HIS A 183 4.92 1.32 -0.50
C HIS A 183 5.97 0.93 -1.55
N MET A 184 6.42 -0.33 -1.57
CA MET A 184 7.39 -0.81 -2.55
C MET A 184 6.84 -0.76 -3.98
N CYS A 185 5.56 -1.08 -4.18
CA CYS A 185 4.92 -0.99 -5.49
C CYS A 185 4.78 0.47 -5.96
N ALA A 186 4.29 1.36 -5.09
CA ALA A 186 4.13 2.78 -5.38
C ALA A 186 5.50 3.45 -5.67
N LEU A 187 6.51 3.13 -4.86
CA LEU A 187 7.88 3.59 -5.06
C LEU A 187 8.45 3.11 -6.40
N ALA A 188 8.22 1.84 -6.77
CA ALA A 188 8.64 1.30 -8.05
C ALA A 188 8.02 2.05 -9.24
N GLN A 189 6.72 2.37 -9.16
CA GLN A 189 6.04 3.16 -10.17
C GLN A 189 6.63 4.57 -10.29
N LYS A 190 6.89 5.24 -9.16
CA LYS A 190 7.51 6.57 -9.14
C LYS A 190 8.92 6.55 -9.74
N MET A 191 9.74 5.58 -9.34
CA MET A 191 11.09 5.41 -9.89
C MET A 191 11.05 5.11 -11.39
N ALA A 192 10.09 4.30 -11.88
CA ALA A 192 9.94 4.04 -13.31
C ALA A 192 9.70 5.33 -14.12
N LYS A 193 8.87 6.24 -13.61
CA LYS A 193 8.65 7.57 -14.22
C LYS A 193 9.95 8.38 -14.28
N CYS A 194 10.72 8.39 -13.19
CA CYS A 194 12.02 9.05 -13.14
C CYS A 194 13.00 8.47 -14.16
N ILE A 195 13.16 7.15 -14.19
CA ILE A 195 14.12 6.47 -15.08
C ILE A 195 13.74 6.66 -16.55
N HIS A 196 12.44 6.80 -16.83
CA HIS A 196 11.95 7.05 -18.18
C HIS A 196 11.99 8.54 -18.59
N GLY A 197 12.33 9.46 -17.68
CA GLY A 197 12.39 10.89 -17.96
C GLY A 197 11.03 11.59 -18.00
N GLU A 198 9.97 10.96 -17.48
CA GLU A 198 8.68 11.60 -17.26
C GLU A 198 8.75 12.64 -16.14
N ILE A 199 9.65 12.42 -15.18
CA ILE A 199 10.02 13.40 -14.15
C ILE A 199 11.23 14.16 -14.69
N ARG A 200 11.01 15.42 -15.09
CA ARG A 200 12.04 16.27 -15.70
C ARG A 200 12.92 16.94 -14.66
N ASP A 201 12.36 17.23 -13.50
CA ASP A 201 13.08 17.81 -12.37
C ASP A 201 13.30 16.74 -11.29
N HIS A 202 14.56 16.42 -11.02
CA HIS A 202 14.94 15.50 -9.95
C HIS A 202 14.46 16.00 -8.57
N GLN A 203 14.19 17.30 -8.41
CA GLN A 203 13.60 17.84 -7.18
C GLN A 203 12.17 17.37 -6.93
N GLU A 204 11.43 16.90 -7.94
CA GLU A 204 10.12 16.26 -7.72
C GLU A 204 10.21 14.97 -6.87
N LEU A 205 11.41 14.38 -6.78
CA LEU A 205 11.68 13.27 -5.86
C LEU A 205 11.95 13.74 -4.42
N SER A 206 12.27 15.03 -4.23
CA SER A 206 12.57 15.63 -2.92
C SER A 206 11.34 15.95 -2.08
N THR A 207 10.17 15.97 -2.70
CA THR A 207 8.89 16.13 -2.00
C THR A 207 8.14 14.81 -1.84
N ASP A 208 8.68 13.71 -2.36
CA ASP A 208 8.02 12.40 -2.32
C ASP A 208 8.38 11.65 -1.04
N GLU A 209 7.39 11.42 -0.18
CA GLU A 209 7.59 10.76 1.13
C GLU A 209 8.18 9.36 1.03
N LEU A 210 7.82 8.59 0.00
CA LEU A 210 8.34 7.24 -0.17
C LEU A 210 9.79 7.28 -0.60
N VAL A 211 10.16 8.20 -1.48
CA VAL A 211 11.57 8.37 -1.88
C VAL A 211 12.40 8.84 -0.69
N LEU A 212 11.94 9.84 0.05
CA LEU A 212 12.60 10.32 1.28
C LEU A 212 12.76 9.21 2.32
N ARG A 213 11.83 8.25 2.38
CA ARG A 213 11.89 7.15 3.34
C ARG A 213 12.81 6.00 2.90
N TYR A 214 12.88 5.71 1.60
CA TYR A 214 13.49 4.47 1.10
C TYR A 214 14.71 4.66 0.20
N HIS A 215 15.13 5.90 -0.12
CA HIS A 215 16.28 6.17 -1.01
C HIS A 215 17.58 5.44 -0.60
N VAL A 216 17.86 5.33 0.71
CA VAL A 216 19.07 4.64 1.19
C VAL A 216 19.01 3.14 0.88
N VAL A 217 17.85 2.51 1.10
CA VAL A 217 17.62 1.10 0.77
C VAL A 217 17.75 0.88 -0.74
N LEU A 218 17.16 1.76 -1.55
CA LEU A 218 17.25 1.68 -3.01
C LEU A 218 18.71 1.82 -3.51
N ALA A 219 19.46 2.78 -2.99
CA ALA A 219 20.88 2.94 -3.32
C ALA A 219 21.74 1.76 -2.84
N LYS A 220 21.52 1.24 -1.62
CA LYS A 220 22.27 0.08 -1.14
C LYS A 220 21.94 -1.18 -1.94
N THR A 221 20.70 -1.32 -2.40
CA THR A 221 20.18 -2.60 -2.92
C THR A 221 20.18 -2.68 -4.44
N PHE A 222 19.80 -1.61 -5.14
CA PHE A 222 19.46 -1.65 -6.57
C PHE A 222 20.27 -0.69 -7.45
N PHE A 223 20.80 0.40 -6.90
CA PHE A 223 21.45 1.44 -7.71
C PHE A 223 22.89 1.73 -7.31
N ASN A 224 23.78 1.93 -8.27
CA ASN A 224 25.04 2.63 -8.05
C ASN A 224 24.76 4.12 -8.22
N VAL A 225 25.09 4.91 -7.19
CA VAL A 225 24.86 6.37 -7.18
C VAL A 225 26.22 7.05 -7.17
N SER A 226 26.43 8.01 -8.08
CA SER A 226 27.66 8.79 -8.16
C SER A 226 27.81 9.75 -6.98
N ASP A 227 29.00 10.32 -6.85
CA ASP A 227 29.21 11.52 -6.03
C ASP A 227 28.35 12.69 -6.55
N ASP A 228 28.18 13.68 -5.68
CA ASP A 228 27.41 14.89 -5.95
C ASP A 228 28.01 15.68 -7.11
N GLN A 229 27.16 16.09 -8.04
CA GLN A 229 27.54 16.94 -9.17
C GLN A 229 27.27 18.41 -8.82
N SER A 230 27.96 19.33 -9.49
CA SER A 230 27.86 20.77 -9.21
C SER A 230 26.45 21.37 -9.39
N ASP A 231 25.53 20.63 -10.01
CA ASP A 231 24.13 21.02 -10.25
C ASP A 231 23.17 20.53 -9.14
N GLY A 232 23.67 20.00 -8.03
CA GLY A 232 22.85 19.54 -6.90
C GLY A 232 22.13 18.21 -7.15
N CYS A 233 22.61 17.44 -8.13
CA CYS A 233 22.08 16.13 -8.45
C CYS A 233 23.19 15.06 -8.47
N ARG A 234 22.76 13.80 -8.40
CA ARG A 234 23.62 12.62 -8.59
C ARG A 234 23.11 11.81 -9.75
N THR A 235 24.03 11.11 -10.41
CA THR A 235 23.67 10.14 -11.44
C THR A 235 23.55 8.75 -10.83
N ALA A 236 22.44 8.08 -11.08
CA ALA A 236 22.20 6.71 -10.65
C ALA A 236 22.10 5.76 -11.86
N CYS A 237 22.60 4.54 -11.68
CA CYS A 237 22.46 3.44 -12.64
C CYS A 237 22.18 2.12 -11.91
N PHE A 238 21.67 1.12 -12.63
CA PHE A 238 21.36 -0.18 -12.04
C PHE A 238 22.62 -0.94 -11.63
N LYS A 239 22.56 -1.63 -10.49
CA LYS A 239 23.58 -2.62 -10.12
C LYS A 239 23.50 -3.83 -11.05
N LYS A 240 24.64 -4.48 -11.27
CA LYS A 240 24.74 -5.65 -12.18
C LYS A 240 23.84 -6.81 -11.75
N ASP A 241 23.63 -6.97 -10.44
CA ASP A 241 22.80 -8.01 -9.83
C ASP A 241 21.32 -7.59 -9.66
N PHE A 242 20.90 -6.45 -10.23
CA PHE A 242 19.52 -5.96 -10.08
C PHE A 242 18.48 -7.03 -10.49
N LEU A 243 18.70 -7.66 -11.64
CA LEU A 243 17.79 -8.66 -12.23
C LEU A 243 17.98 -10.07 -11.66
N GLU A 244 18.91 -10.31 -10.73
CA GLU A 244 19.12 -11.65 -10.18
C GLU A 244 17.97 -12.09 -9.28
N LYS A 245 17.78 -13.41 -9.21
CA LYS A 245 16.63 -14.05 -8.54
C LYS A 245 16.82 -14.18 -7.02
N ASP A 246 18.04 -14.02 -6.53
CA ASP A 246 18.50 -14.57 -5.24
C ASP A 246 18.10 -13.74 -4.01
N ARG A 247 17.19 -12.78 -4.17
CA ARG A 247 16.74 -11.93 -3.06
C ARG A 247 15.77 -12.71 -2.18
N LYS A 248 15.98 -12.67 -0.87
CA LYS A 248 15.13 -13.35 0.13
C LYS A 248 14.01 -12.46 0.66
N ASP A 249 14.22 -11.15 0.67
CA ASP A 249 13.22 -10.19 1.13
C ASP A 249 12.12 -9.99 0.07
N ARG A 250 10.90 -10.40 0.44
CA ARG A 250 9.70 -10.31 -0.40
C ARG A 250 9.38 -8.87 -0.82
N SER A 251 9.61 -7.88 0.02
CA SER A 251 9.32 -6.47 -0.27
C SER A 251 10.24 -5.94 -1.37
N LEU A 252 11.51 -6.31 -1.31
CA LEU A 252 12.51 -5.97 -2.33
C LEU A 252 12.25 -6.71 -3.65
N ILE A 253 11.78 -7.97 -3.58
CA ILE A 253 11.33 -8.69 -4.78
C ILE A 253 10.16 -7.94 -5.44
N LEU A 254 9.17 -7.50 -4.66
CA LEU A 254 8.01 -6.76 -5.17
C LEU A 254 8.40 -5.43 -5.81
N PHE A 255 9.28 -4.64 -5.18
CA PHE A 255 9.81 -3.42 -5.78
C PHE A 255 10.46 -3.71 -7.15
N LYS A 256 11.33 -4.72 -7.22
CA LYS A 256 12.03 -5.11 -8.45
C LYS A 256 11.04 -5.51 -9.54
N ASP A 257 10.10 -6.39 -9.21
CA ASP A 257 9.16 -6.97 -10.19
C ASP A 257 8.18 -5.91 -10.72
N GLU A 258 7.68 -5.02 -9.85
CA GLU A 258 6.84 -3.90 -10.25
C GLU A 258 7.64 -2.88 -11.07
N LEU A 259 8.89 -2.58 -10.70
CA LEU A 259 9.74 -1.67 -11.47
C LEU A 259 9.98 -2.24 -12.88
N CYS A 260 10.38 -3.52 -12.98
CA CYS A 260 10.55 -4.20 -14.27
C CYS A 260 9.27 -4.13 -15.12
N THR A 261 8.12 -4.40 -14.50
CA THR A 261 6.81 -4.30 -15.15
C THR A 261 6.57 -2.90 -15.70
N GLN A 262 6.81 -1.86 -14.90
CA GLN A 262 6.57 -0.47 -15.29
C GLN A 262 7.57 0.02 -16.34
N MET A 263 8.80 -0.49 -16.34
CA MET A 263 9.80 -0.22 -17.38
C MET A 263 9.42 -0.85 -18.72
N VAL A 264 8.88 -2.08 -18.73
CA VAL A 264 8.37 -2.73 -19.95
C VAL A 264 7.19 -1.93 -20.51
N LYS A 265 6.24 -1.49 -19.67
CA LYS A 265 5.10 -0.67 -20.10
C LYS A 265 5.51 0.65 -20.76
N ARG A 266 6.63 1.24 -20.31
CA ARG A 266 7.16 2.53 -20.78
C ARG A 266 8.16 2.39 -21.94
N ARG A 267 8.41 1.18 -22.43
CA ARG A 267 9.33 1.00 -23.56
C ARG A 267 8.68 1.53 -24.84
N ASN A 268 8.94 2.79 -25.18
CA ASN A 268 8.61 3.34 -26.49
C ASN A 268 9.50 2.69 -27.56
N VAL A 269 8.86 2.03 -28.51
CA VAL A 269 9.43 1.69 -29.81
C VAL A 269 8.46 2.35 -30.79
N ASP A 270 8.94 3.18 -31.70
CA ASP A 270 8.08 3.90 -32.64
C ASP A 270 7.15 2.93 -33.39
N VAL A 271 5.92 3.36 -33.66
CA VAL A 271 4.89 2.52 -34.29
C VAL A 271 5.36 2.01 -35.66
N ASP A 272 6.16 2.79 -36.38
CA ASP A 272 6.72 2.42 -37.68
C ASP A 272 7.90 1.44 -37.56
N GLU A 273 8.77 1.58 -36.53
CA GLU A 273 9.77 0.55 -36.20
C GLU A 273 9.13 -0.75 -35.70
N ARG A 274 7.93 -0.68 -35.08
CA ARG A 274 7.16 -1.85 -34.63
C ARG A 274 6.62 -2.65 -35.82
N SER A 275 6.20 -2.01 -36.92
CA SER A 275 5.73 -2.72 -38.12
C SER A 275 6.86 -3.40 -38.89
N GLU A 276 8.01 -2.74 -39.09
CA GLU A 276 9.13 -3.33 -39.83
C GLU A 276 9.83 -4.46 -39.05
N ARG A 277 9.99 -4.33 -37.72
CA ARG A 277 10.60 -5.40 -36.91
C ARG A 277 9.69 -6.62 -36.68
N CYS A 278 8.40 -6.51 -36.96
CA CYS A 278 7.44 -7.61 -36.91
C CYS A 278 7.26 -8.32 -38.27
N ALA A 279 7.75 -7.76 -39.38
CA ALA A 279 7.62 -8.37 -40.71
C ALA A 279 8.39 -9.70 -40.86
N GLY A 280 9.35 -9.99 -39.97
CA GLY A 280 10.06 -11.28 -39.94
C GLY A 280 9.34 -12.40 -39.16
N LEU A 281 8.13 -12.17 -38.63
CA LEU A 281 7.41 -13.12 -37.77
C LEU A 281 6.89 -14.35 -38.51
N ASP A 282 6.61 -14.26 -39.81
CA ASP A 282 6.12 -15.39 -40.60
C ASP A 282 7.26 -16.32 -41.08
N ASP A 283 8.50 -15.83 -41.11
CA ASP A 283 9.69 -16.58 -41.54
C ASP A 283 10.46 -17.26 -40.39
N CYS A 284 10.12 -16.97 -39.13
CA CYS A 284 10.79 -17.56 -37.99
C CYS A 284 10.29 -18.99 -37.72
N ASN A 285 10.96 -19.98 -38.31
CA ASN A 285 10.69 -21.39 -38.07
C ASN A 285 11.24 -21.83 -36.69
N PHE A 286 10.53 -21.46 -35.62
CA PHE A 286 10.87 -21.91 -34.26
C PHE A 286 10.56 -23.41 -34.13
N ASN A 287 11.58 -24.26 -34.27
CA ASN A 287 11.51 -25.61 -33.74
C ASN A 287 11.43 -25.51 -32.21
N ILE A 288 10.27 -25.87 -31.66
CA ILE A 288 9.96 -25.89 -30.22
C ILE A 288 10.70 -27.08 -29.58
N VAL A 289 12.02 -27.08 -29.67
CA VAL A 289 12.90 -28.04 -29.01
C VAL A 289 13.81 -27.24 -28.09
N ASP A 290 13.21 -26.76 -26.99
CA ASP A 290 13.74 -26.18 -25.75
C ASP A 290 14.94 -25.20 -25.70
N ASN A 291 15.74 -25.03 -26.75
CA ASN A 291 16.95 -24.19 -26.76
C ASN A 291 16.75 -22.77 -27.30
N ASN A 292 15.55 -22.39 -27.73
CA ASN A 292 15.28 -21.05 -28.27
C ASN A 292 14.59 -20.09 -27.28
N ILE A 293 14.47 -20.47 -26.01
CA ILE A 293 13.79 -19.67 -24.98
C ILE A 293 14.41 -18.25 -24.85
N VAL A 294 15.74 -18.11 -24.94
CA VAL A 294 16.43 -16.80 -24.90
C VAL A 294 16.11 -15.94 -26.13
N VAL A 295 16.08 -16.53 -27.32
CA VAL A 295 15.70 -15.84 -28.57
C VAL A 295 14.23 -15.43 -28.51
N MET A 296 13.37 -16.29 -27.95
CA MET A 296 11.95 -16.01 -27.73
C MET A 296 11.74 -14.90 -26.71
N TYR A 297 12.53 -14.83 -25.63
CA TYR A 297 12.50 -13.75 -24.65
C TYR A 297 12.95 -12.41 -25.24
N ARG A 298 14.00 -12.41 -26.07
CA ARG A 298 14.42 -11.23 -26.85
C ARG A 298 13.33 -10.74 -27.81
N HIS A 299 12.51 -11.65 -28.33
CA HIS A 299 11.35 -11.36 -29.17
C HIS A 299 10.16 -10.80 -28.37
N ILE A 300 9.89 -11.39 -27.22
CA ILE A 300 8.85 -10.99 -26.26
C ILE A 300 9.09 -9.59 -25.71
N ALA A 301 10.36 -9.26 -25.43
CA ALA A 301 10.81 -7.92 -25.06
C ALA A 301 10.43 -6.81 -26.05
N ARG A 302 10.11 -7.18 -27.31
CA ARG A 302 9.80 -6.28 -28.43
C ARG A 302 8.31 -6.25 -28.79
N SER A 303 7.50 -7.21 -28.33
CA SER A 303 6.13 -7.43 -28.88
C SER A 303 5.02 -7.69 -27.85
N ILE A 304 5.28 -7.55 -26.54
CA ILE A 304 4.29 -7.80 -25.47
C ILE A 304 4.14 -6.65 -24.47
N VAL A 305 3.00 -6.64 -23.79
CA VAL A 305 2.67 -5.81 -22.62
C VAL A 305 2.45 -6.74 -21.43
N TYR A 306 2.92 -6.34 -20.23
CA TYR A 306 2.60 -7.05 -19.00
C TYR A 306 1.36 -6.41 -18.34
N LYS A 307 0.25 -7.15 -18.30
CA LYS A 307 -1.04 -6.72 -17.74
C LYS A 307 -1.67 -7.84 -16.92
N ASN A 308 -2.23 -7.52 -15.76
CA ASN A 308 -2.87 -8.50 -14.85
C ASN A 308 -1.95 -9.67 -14.46
N ARG A 309 -0.68 -9.38 -14.15
CA ARG A 309 0.35 -10.37 -13.80
C ARG A 309 0.69 -11.40 -14.90
N LYS A 310 0.35 -11.11 -16.15
CA LYS A 310 0.63 -11.97 -17.31
C LYS A 310 1.15 -11.14 -18.48
N PHE A 311 1.99 -11.73 -19.32
CA PHE A 311 2.35 -11.14 -20.59
C PHE A 311 1.21 -11.32 -21.61
N GLN A 312 0.97 -10.30 -22.44
CA GLN A 312 -0.03 -10.25 -23.50
C GLN A 312 0.59 -9.62 -24.76
N PHE A 313 0.23 -10.07 -25.97
CA PHE A 313 0.73 -9.43 -27.20
C PHE A 313 0.12 -8.04 -27.44
N ILE A 314 0.89 -7.16 -28.08
CA ILE A 314 0.46 -5.79 -28.46
C ILE A 314 -0.60 -5.81 -29.59
N HIS A 315 -0.55 -6.79 -30.50
CA HIS A 315 -1.46 -6.89 -31.65
C HIS A 315 -2.46 -8.06 -31.51
N LYS A 316 -3.71 -7.84 -31.97
CA LYS A 316 -4.77 -8.88 -32.03
C LYS A 316 -4.50 -10.00 -33.03
N THR A 317 -3.60 -9.80 -34.00
CA THR A 317 -3.23 -10.76 -35.04
C THR A 317 -1.97 -11.53 -34.64
N SER A 318 -2.04 -12.27 -33.52
CA SER A 318 -0.98 -13.22 -33.13
C SER A 318 -1.33 -14.61 -33.66
N SER A 319 -0.44 -15.23 -34.43
CA SER A 319 -0.64 -16.62 -34.89
C SER A 319 -0.74 -17.61 -33.71
N GLU A 320 -1.35 -18.77 -33.92
CA GLU A 320 -1.57 -19.76 -32.84
C GLU A 320 -0.25 -20.23 -32.19
N LYS A 321 0.84 -20.28 -32.97
CA LYS A 321 2.19 -20.55 -32.46
C LYS A 321 2.64 -19.52 -31.40
N HIS A 322 2.31 -18.24 -31.59
CA HIS A 322 2.65 -17.18 -30.64
C HIS A 322 1.90 -17.32 -29.30
N LYS A 323 0.65 -17.78 -29.32
CA LYS A 323 -0.12 -18.02 -28.09
C LYS A 323 0.45 -19.16 -27.26
N VAL A 324 0.81 -20.29 -27.89
CA VAL A 324 1.43 -21.44 -27.21
C VAL A 324 2.72 -21.04 -26.49
N ILE A 325 3.51 -20.17 -27.11
CA ILE A 325 4.74 -19.63 -26.53
C ILE A 325 4.44 -18.77 -25.31
N LEU A 326 3.46 -17.87 -25.43
CA LEU A 326 3.04 -16.99 -24.35
C LEU A 326 2.50 -17.77 -23.15
N ASP A 327 1.74 -18.83 -23.40
CA ASP A 327 1.22 -19.72 -22.37
C ASP A 327 2.34 -20.50 -21.68
N LYS A 328 3.34 -20.99 -22.42
CA LYS A 328 4.53 -21.66 -21.84
C LYS A 328 5.33 -20.70 -20.95
N ILE A 329 5.38 -19.41 -21.28
CA ILE A 329 6.10 -18.41 -20.47
C ILE A 329 5.29 -18.00 -19.25
N ASN A 330 3.98 -17.81 -19.41
CA ASN A 330 3.08 -17.53 -18.30
C ASN A 330 2.83 -18.75 -17.39
N SER A 331 3.27 -19.95 -17.78
CA SER A 331 3.04 -21.20 -17.03
C SER A 331 3.77 -21.27 -15.69
N THR A 332 4.95 -20.62 -15.56
CA THR A 332 5.70 -20.61 -14.31
C THR A 332 6.32 -19.24 -14.02
N GLY A 333 6.39 -18.86 -12.74
CA GLY A 333 7.05 -17.61 -12.33
C GLY A 333 8.54 -17.58 -12.67
N SER A 334 9.21 -18.73 -12.76
CA SER A 334 10.62 -18.80 -13.18
C SER A 334 10.79 -18.42 -14.64
N ASN A 335 9.87 -18.83 -15.52
CA ASN A 335 9.90 -18.46 -16.93
C ASN A 335 9.65 -16.95 -17.11
N VAL A 336 8.67 -16.41 -16.37
CA VAL A 336 8.41 -14.96 -16.34
C VAL A 336 9.63 -14.16 -15.92
N HIS A 337 10.33 -14.60 -14.87
CA HIS A 337 11.54 -13.92 -14.40
C HIS A 337 12.68 -13.96 -15.42
N SER A 338 12.96 -15.13 -16.01
CA SER A 338 13.97 -15.25 -17.08
C SER A 338 13.62 -14.39 -18.30
N ALA A 339 12.33 -14.30 -18.64
CA ALA A 339 11.85 -13.43 -19.71
C ALA A 339 12.14 -11.96 -19.44
N LEU A 340 11.81 -11.48 -18.24
CA LEU A 340 12.08 -10.10 -17.83
C LEU A 340 13.57 -9.80 -17.81
N LYS A 341 14.39 -10.73 -17.29
CA LYS A 341 15.84 -10.58 -17.22
C LYS A 341 16.44 -10.35 -18.61
N GLU A 342 16.10 -11.18 -19.58
CA GLU A 342 16.58 -11.03 -20.96
C GLU A 342 16.00 -9.80 -21.67
N ALA A 343 14.73 -9.46 -21.40
CA ALA A 343 14.08 -8.33 -22.04
C ALA A 343 14.65 -6.96 -21.62
N LEU A 344 15.09 -6.88 -20.37
CA LEU A 344 15.49 -5.65 -19.71
C LEU A 344 17.01 -5.53 -19.53
N SER A 345 17.81 -6.59 -19.68
CA SER A 345 19.27 -6.57 -19.44
C SER A 345 19.98 -5.44 -20.19
N GLU A 346 19.84 -5.38 -21.52
CA GLU A 346 20.45 -4.35 -22.36
C GLU A 346 19.85 -2.95 -22.11
N TYR A 347 18.54 -2.92 -21.90
CA TYR A 347 17.81 -1.67 -21.71
C TYR A 347 18.17 -1.00 -20.38
N LEU A 348 18.23 -1.74 -19.28
CA LEU A 348 18.58 -1.21 -17.97
C LEU A 348 20.07 -0.93 -17.85
N ALA A 349 20.94 -1.74 -18.48
CA ALA A 349 22.39 -1.52 -18.44
C ALA A 349 22.82 -0.19 -19.07
N SER A 350 22.09 0.29 -20.07
CA SER A 350 22.34 1.57 -20.73
C SER A 350 21.68 2.78 -20.06
N LYS A 351 20.83 2.57 -19.04
CA LYS A 351 20.07 3.65 -18.41
C LYS A 351 20.84 4.29 -17.27
N GLN A 352 20.94 5.62 -17.36
CA GLN A 352 21.35 6.50 -16.28
C GLN A 352 20.23 7.51 -16.04
N PHE A 353 20.02 7.89 -14.79
CA PHE A 353 18.98 8.83 -14.41
C PHE A 353 19.47 9.73 -13.26
N LYS A 354 18.93 10.95 -13.22
CA LYS A 354 19.26 11.94 -12.19
C LYS A 354 18.42 11.73 -10.93
N VAL A 355 19.06 11.80 -9.77
CA VAL A 355 18.43 11.78 -8.45
C VAL A 355 18.95 12.96 -7.61
N PRO A 356 18.25 13.37 -6.54
CA PRO A 356 18.73 14.43 -5.66
C PRO A 356 20.09 14.14 -5.03
N ALA A 357 20.85 15.21 -4.70
CA ALA A 357 22.15 15.10 -4.02
C ALA A 357 22.12 14.30 -2.70
N TRP A 358 20.97 14.25 -2.03
CA TRP A 358 20.82 13.49 -0.79
C TRP A 358 20.47 12.01 -1.00
N PHE A 359 20.17 11.59 -2.24
CA PHE A 359 19.77 10.22 -2.53
C PHE A 359 20.92 9.25 -2.22
N GLY A 360 20.62 8.17 -1.49
CA GLY A 360 21.62 7.24 -0.97
C GLY A 360 22.45 7.72 0.22
N ASN A 361 22.38 9.00 0.64
CA ASN A 361 23.08 9.45 1.85
C ASN A 361 22.44 8.84 3.08
N LYS A 362 23.25 8.22 3.94
CA LYS A 362 22.81 7.69 5.25
C LYS A 362 22.33 8.80 6.21
N ASP A 363 22.59 10.06 5.86
CA ASP A 363 22.41 11.21 6.75
C ASP A 363 20.98 11.72 6.87
N LEU A 364 20.04 11.22 6.04
CA LEU A 364 18.63 11.51 6.24
C LEU A 364 18.00 10.49 7.18
N THR A 365 17.85 10.93 8.43
CA THR A 365 17.02 10.39 9.54
C THR A 365 17.51 9.16 10.32
N LEU A 366 18.50 8.39 9.85
CA LEU A 366 19.07 7.29 10.65
C LEU A 366 20.15 7.79 11.62
N ARG A 367 19.76 8.44 12.73
CA ARG A 367 20.72 8.81 13.79
C ARG A 367 21.32 7.56 14.47
N GLY A 368 22.65 7.47 14.56
CA GLY A 368 23.41 6.39 15.21
C GLY A 368 24.77 6.12 14.55
N ASP A 369 25.65 5.34 15.19
CA ASP A 369 26.88 4.85 14.55
C ASP A 369 26.60 3.94 13.34
N GLU A 370 27.58 3.73 12.46
CA GLU A 370 27.40 2.94 11.23
C GLU A 370 26.85 1.54 11.47
N LYS A 371 27.21 0.89 12.58
CA LYS A 371 26.71 -0.45 12.93
C LYS A 371 25.23 -0.40 13.31
N LYS A 372 24.78 0.64 14.02
CA LYS A 372 23.36 0.85 14.36
C LYS A 372 22.52 1.22 13.13
N GLN A 373 23.06 2.05 12.25
CA GLN A 373 22.41 2.38 10.97
C GLN A 373 22.28 1.15 10.10
N GLU A 374 23.34 0.33 10.01
CA GLU A 374 23.32 -0.92 9.25
C GLU A 374 22.36 -1.95 9.84
N ARG A 375 22.26 -2.06 11.17
CA ARG A 375 21.22 -2.87 11.82
C ARG A 375 19.82 -2.39 11.47
N LYS A 376 19.51 -1.10 11.62
CA LYS A 376 18.18 -0.55 11.26
C LYS A 376 17.84 -0.76 9.79
N LEU A 377 18.83 -0.60 8.91
CA LEU A 377 18.65 -0.81 7.47
C LEU A 377 18.43 -2.30 7.16
N ASN A 378 19.17 -3.19 7.84
CA ASN A 378 18.95 -4.63 7.75
C ASN A 378 17.56 -4.98 8.28
N ASP A 379 17.18 -4.49 9.46
CA ASP A 379 15.85 -4.68 10.06
C ASP A 379 14.74 -4.28 9.07
N LEU A 380 14.84 -3.10 8.44
CA LEU A 380 13.90 -2.65 7.38
C LEU A 380 13.80 -3.60 6.18
N THR A 381 14.83 -4.41 5.93
CA THR A 381 14.96 -5.35 4.79
C THR A 381 14.98 -6.83 5.21
N SER A 382 14.77 -7.14 6.49
CA SER A 382 14.94 -8.50 7.03
C SER A 382 13.84 -8.88 8.00
N TRP A 383 12.61 -8.44 7.73
CA TRP A 383 11.42 -8.90 8.44
C TRP A 383 11.07 -10.32 7.96
N ASN A 384 11.59 -11.34 8.65
CA ASN A 384 11.09 -12.71 8.58
C ASN A 384 9.87 -12.89 9.47
#